data_AF-A0A7S2MS80-F1
#
_entry.id   AF-A0A7S2MS80-F1
#
_cell.length_a   1.000
_cell.length_b   1.000
_cell.length_c   1.000
_cell.angle_alpha   90.00
_cell.angle_beta   90.00
_cell.angle_gamma   90.00
#
_symmetry.space_group_name_H-M   'P 1'
#
loop_
_entity.id
_entity.type
_entity.pdbx_description
1 polymer ?
#
loop_
_entity_poly.entity_id
_entity_poly.type
_entity_poly.pdbx_seq_one_letter_code
_entity_poly.pdbx_strand_id
1 'polypeptide(L)'
;PQVLELERWVVAHGGALPKQSAARRSSPDAAAEGRLARFLLRQQQALRAGALPAERRRRLLMVPGMQERFAQWQSTAPAQSDFECWVNALKDWALGHGRLPKYGEGDATERRLAEWLNHQRAHVDDASDEGRRKLALLECAAIPGFPKLLKGWLKKRVDFDDRVAELAEWVYARGGRLPRIRAGDDAERGLDGFVRKQQTLSFRGQLSAQRRARLA
;
A
#
# COMPACT_ATOMS: atom_id res chain seq x y z
N PRO A 1 16.00 -36.05 -4.49
CA PRO A 1 16.97 -35.51 -5.47
C PRO A 1 17.76 -34.29 -4.97
N GLN A 2 17.15 -33.12 -4.75
CA GLN A 2 17.90 -31.87 -4.46
C GLN A 2 18.52 -31.79 -3.06
N VAL A 3 17.94 -32.43 -2.03
CA VAL A 3 18.54 -32.46 -0.67
C VAL A 3 19.79 -33.35 -0.64
N LEU A 4 19.80 -34.46 -1.36
CA LEU A 4 20.98 -35.33 -1.50
C LEU A 4 22.10 -34.65 -2.29
N GLU A 5 21.75 -33.88 -3.32
CA GLU A 5 22.70 -33.04 -4.07
C GLU A 5 23.32 -31.98 -3.16
N LEU A 6 22.51 -31.33 -2.32
CA LEU A 6 22.98 -30.37 -1.31
C LEU A 6 23.93 -31.04 -0.31
N GLU A 7 23.56 -32.20 0.23
CA GLU A 7 24.37 -32.95 1.20
C GLU A 7 25.74 -33.29 0.62
N ARG A 8 25.78 -33.87 -0.59
CA ARG A 8 27.02 -34.20 -1.28
C ARG A 8 27.89 -32.98 -1.53
N TRP A 9 27.27 -31.87 -1.93
CA TRP A 9 28.00 -30.62 -2.18
C TRP A 9 28.60 -30.06 -0.88
N VAL A 10 27.83 -30.03 0.21
CA VAL A 10 28.29 -29.53 1.52
C VAL A 10 29.44 -30.37 2.06
N VAL A 11 29.37 -31.71 1.93
CA VAL A 11 30.46 -32.60 2.32
C VAL A 11 31.71 -32.34 1.49
N ALA A 12 31.59 -32.21 0.17
CA ALA A 12 32.71 -31.92 -0.73
C ALA A 12 33.37 -30.56 -0.46
N HIS A 13 32.63 -29.61 0.12
CA HIS A 13 33.08 -28.25 0.41
C HIS A 13 33.33 -28.00 1.90
N GLY A 14 33.69 -29.05 2.66
CA GLY A 14 34.14 -28.93 4.04
C GLY A 14 33.08 -28.41 5.01
N GLY A 15 31.80 -28.69 4.75
CA GLY A 15 30.68 -28.22 5.58
C GLY A 15 30.19 -26.81 5.25
N ALA A 16 30.78 -26.13 4.26
CA ALA A 16 30.29 -24.83 3.83
C ALA A 16 28.92 -24.96 3.15
N LEU A 17 28.03 -23.98 3.39
CA LEU A 17 26.75 -23.90 2.68
C LEU A 17 26.87 -23.09 1.38
N PRO A 18 26.14 -23.47 0.31
CA PRO A 18 26.15 -22.78 -0.98
C PRO A 18 25.83 -21.29 -0.87
N LYS A 19 26.62 -20.44 -1.55
CA LYS A 19 26.42 -18.98 -1.59
C LYS A 19 26.02 -18.53 -2.99
N GLN A 20 25.08 -17.58 -3.07
CA GLN A 20 24.64 -17.02 -4.37
C GLN A 20 25.74 -16.22 -5.10
N SER A 21 26.72 -15.68 -4.37
CA SER A 21 27.78 -14.82 -4.94
C SER A 21 28.76 -15.59 -5.84
N ALA A 22 28.85 -16.91 -5.72
CA ALA A 22 29.76 -17.74 -6.51
C ALA A 22 29.32 -17.92 -7.96
N ALA A 23 28.02 -17.72 -8.27
CA ALA A 23 27.45 -17.89 -9.60
C ALA A 23 28.01 -16.92 -10.67
N ARG A 24 28.81 -15.93 -10.27
CA ARG A 24 29.52 -15.01 -11.18
C ARG A 24 30.78 -15.62 -11.83
N ARG A 25 31.22 -16.80 -11.37
CA ARG A 25 32.37 -17.52 -11.93
C ARG A 25 31.88 -18.55 -12.94
N SER A 26 32.45 -18.56 -14.14
CA SER A 26 32.17 -19.57 -15.18
C SER A 26 32.88 -20.88 -14.84
N SER A 27 32.31 -21.65 -13.91
CA SER A 27 32.73 -23.01 -13.57
C SER A 27 31.50 -23.91 -13.37
N PRO A 28 31.52 -25.19 -13.79
CA PRO A 28 30.42 -26.14 -13.56
C PRO A 28 30.01 -26.24 -12.09
N ASP A 29 30.99 -26.13 -11.18
CA ASP A 29 30.79 -26.18 -9.74
C ASP A 29 30.08 -24.91 -9.21
N ALA A 30 30.43 -23.74 -9.76
CA ALA A 30 29.74 -22.47 -9.46
C ALA A 30 28.28 -22.45 -9.93
N ALA A 31 27.98 -23.11 -11.04
CA ALA A 31 26.60 -23.28 -11.52
C ALA A 31 25.78 -24.20 -10.59
N ALA A 32 26.39 -25.28 -10.07
CA ALA A 32 25.77 -26.15 -9.07
C ALA A 32 25.52 -25.41 -7.76
N GLU A 33 26.52 -24.69 -7.25
CA GLU A 33 26.41 -23.86 -6.05
C GLU A 33 25.26 -22.83 -6.17
N GLY A 34 25.18 -22.11 -7.31
CA GLY A 34 24.12 -21.14 -7.55
C GLY A 34 22.71 -21.74 -7.64
N ARG A 35 22.56 -22.99 -8.10
CA ARG A 35 21.27 -23.71 -8.06
C ARG A 35 20.91 -24.12 -6.64
N LEU A 36 21.86 -24.64 -5.86
CA LEU A 36 21.65 -25.06 -4.47
C LEU A 36 21.36 -23.87 -3.56
N ALA A 37 22.02 -22.73 -3.76
CA ALA A 37 21.74 -21.51 -3.02
C ALA A 37 20.29 -21.01 -3.28
N ARG A 38 19.82 -21.06 -4.53
CA ARG A 38 18.41 -20.76 -4.86
C ARG A 38 17.43 -21.78 -4.29
N PHE A 39 17.82 -23.06 -4.24
CA PHE A 39 17.03 -24.08 -3.57
C PHE A 39 16.86 -23.77 -2.07
N LEU A 40 17.94 -23.43 -1.36
CA LEU A 40 17.92 -23.04 0.04
C LEU A 40 17.06 -21.79 0.29
N LEU A 41 17.16 -20.77 -0.58
CA LEU A 41 16.31 -19.58 -0.49
C LEU A 41 14.82 -19.92 -0.58
N ARG A 42 14.43 -20.82 -1.49
CA ARG A 42 13.04 -21.29 -1.59
C ARG A 42 12.61 -22.07 -0.34
N GLN A 43 13.50 -22.83 0.28
CA GLN A 43 13.17 -23.55 1.52
C GLN A 43 13.00 -22.59 2.70
N GLN A 44 13.81 -21.54 2.78
CA GLN A 44 13.65 -20.47 3.75
C GLN A 44 12.29 -19.78 3.61
N GLN A 45 11.90 -19.43 2.38
CA GLN A 45 10.58 -18.83 2.09
C GLN A 45 9.44 -19.76 2.49
N ALA A 46 9.52 -21.05 2.12
CA ALA A 46 8.53 -22.05 2.49
C ALA A 46 8.44 -22.24 4.02
N LEU A 47 9.57 -22.20 4.73
CA LEU A 47 9.60 -22.27 6.19
C LEU A 47 8.89 -21.06 6.82
N ARG A 48 9.18 -19.85 6.34
CA ARG A 48 8.54 -18.61 6.82
C ARG A 48 7.04 -18.59 6.56
N ALA A 49 6.60 -19.15 5.44
CA ALA A 49 5.19 -19.29 5.10
C ALA A 49 4.47 -20.45 5.83
N GLY A 50 5.18 -21.22 6.67
CA GLY A 50 4.62 -22.42 7.32
C GLY A 50 4.33 -23.58 6.35
N ALA A 51 4.79 -23.48 5.10
CA ALA A 51 4.50 -24.42 4.02
C ALA A 51 5.63 -25.45 3.79
N LEU A 52 6.66 -25.49 4.64
CA LEU A 52 7.75 -26.46 4.51
C LEU A 52 7.33 -27.83 5.07
N PRO A 53 7.26 -28.90 4.25
CA PRO A 53 6.84 -30.21 4.72
C PRO A 53 7.78 -30.76 5.81
N ALA A 54 7.21 -31.39 6.84
CA ALA A 54 7.96 -31.92 7.99
C ALA A 54 9.07 -32.89 7.58
N GLU A 55 8.80 -33.78 6.62
CA GLU A 55 9.79 -34.73 6.09
C GLU A 55 10.95 -34.01 5.38
N ARG A 56 10.65 -32.95 4.62
CA ARG A 56 11.69 -32.15 3.97
C ARG A 56 12.54 -31.38 4.98
N ARG A 57 11.91 -30.85 6.03
CA ARG A 57 12.59 -30.21 7.16
C ARG A 57 13.54 -31.19 7.85
N ARG A 58 13.09 -32.42 8.15
CA ARG A 58 13.93 -33.47 8.75
C ARG A 58 15.18 -33.74 7.91
N ARG A 59 15.02 -33.95 6.60
CA ARG A 59 16.15 -34.21 5.70
C ARG A 59 17.14 -33.05 5.60
N LEU A 60 16.65 -31.81 5.61
CA LEU A 60 17.54 -30.64 5.60
C LEU A 60 18.33 -30.50 6.90
N LEU A 61 17.73 -30.82 8.04
CA LEU A 61 18.42 -30.77 9.34
C LEU A 61 19.53 -31.84 9.49
N MET A 62 19.55 -32.87 8.63
CA MET A 62 20.64 -33.84 8.55
C MET A 62 21.87 -33.30 7.82
N VAL A 63 21.73 -32.25 7.01
CA VAL A 63 22.86 -31.66 6.27
C VAL A 63 23.71 -30.82 7.23
N PRO A 64 25.04 -31.00 7.26
CA PRO A 64 25.93 -30.20 8.09
C PRO A 64 25.73 -28.69 7.90
N GLY A 65 25.74 -27.92 8.98
CA GLY A 65 25.51 -26.46 8.97
C GLY A 65 24.06 -26.01 8.78
N MET A 66 23.12 -26.90 8.41
CA MET A 66 21.72 -26.51 8.23
C MET A 66 20.98 -26.27 9.54
N GLN A 67 21.37 -26.89 10.65
CA GLN A 67 20.74 -26.65 11.97
C GLN A 67 20.89 -25.18 12.40
N GLU A 68 22.12 -24.67 12.39
CA GLU A 68 22.43 -23.27 12.66
C GLU A 68 21.74 -22.33 11.66
N ARG A 69 21.73 -22.72 10.38
CA ARG A 69 21.04 -21.95 9.33
C ARG A 69 19.53 -21.86 9.56
N PHE A 70 18.89 -22.93 10.03
CA PHE A 70 17.47 -22.92 10.40
C PHE A 70 17.20 -22.04 11.62
N ALA A 71 18.05 -22.09 12.64
CA ALA A 71 17.96 -21.20 13.80
C ALA A 71 18.08 -19.73 13.37
N GLN A 72 18.98 -19.43 12.42
CA GLN A 72 19.09 -18.09 11.83
C GLN A 72 17.82 -17.69 11.06
N TRP A 73 17.24 -18.58 10.26
CA TRP A 73 16.02 -18.31 9.50
C TRP A 73 14.80 -18.03 10.38
N GLN A 74 14.74 -18.64 11.56
CA GLN A 74 13.66 -18.48 12.54
C GLN A 74 13.87 -17.26 13.44
N SER A 75 15.11 -16.96 13.83
CA SER A 75 15.45 -15.78 14.64
C SER A 75 15.40 -14.46 13.86
N THR A 76 15.62 -14.52 12.55
CA THR A 76 15.43 -13.34 11.69
C THR A 76 13.93 -13.17 11.45
N ALA A 77 13.32 -12.23 12.19
CA ALA A 77 11.95 -11.78 11.95
C ALA A 77 11.70 -11.64 10.43
N PRO A 78 10.49 -11.94 9.92
CA PRO A 78 10.17 -11.63 8.54
C PRO A 78 10.59 -10.17 8.32
N ALA A 79 11.46 -9.94 7.33
CA ALA A 79 11.83 -8.58 6.99
C ALA A 79 10.50 -7.87 6.73
N GLN A 80 10.18 -6.86 7.56
CA GLN A 80 8.99 -6.06 7.34
C GLN A 80 9.04 -5.61 5.89
N SER A 81 7.95 -5.80 5.17
CA SER A 81 7.91 -5.29 3.81
C SER A 81 8.15 -3.78 3.85
N ASP A 82 8.74 -3.21 2.80
CA ASP A 82 8.94 -1.75 2.74
C ASP A 82 7.63 -1.00 3.04
N PHE A 83 6.50 -1.58 2.63
CA PHE A 83 5.16 -1.07 2.94
C PHE A 83 4.86 -1.02 4.44
N GLU A 84 5.09 -2.11 5.18
CA GLU A 84 4.89 -2.14 6.64
C GLU A 84 5.80 -1.14 7.38
N CYS A 85 7.03 -0.96 6.92
CA CYS A 85 7.93 0.08 7.43
C CYS A 85 7.33 1.48 7.24
N TRP A 86 6.75 1.76 6.07
CA TRP A 86 6.07 3.03 5.80
C TRP A 86 4.80 3.21 6.64
N VAL A 87 4.00 2.15 6.81
CA VAL A 87 2.80 2.16 7.68
C VAL A 87 3.18 2.50 9.12
N ASN A 88 4.23 1.85 9.66
CA ASN A 88 4.71 2.10 11.01
C ASN A 88 5.28 3.51 11.15
N ALA A 89 6.10 3.96 10.19
CA ALA A 89 6.62 5.33 10.19
C ALA A 89 5.50 6.38 10.16
N LEU A 90 4.46 6.16 9.36
CA LEU A 90 3.28 7.02 9.31
C LEU A 90 2.51 7.01 10.65
N LYS A 91 2.34 5.83 11.25
CA LYS A 91 1.68 5.67 12.55
C LYS A 91 2.41 6.43 13.65
N ASP A 92 3.72 6.22 13.77
CA ASP A 92 4.54 6.85 14.80
C ASP A 92 4.55 8.38 14.62
N TRP A 93 4.69 8.84 13.37
CA TRP A 93 4.62 10.26 13.07
C TRP A 93 3.26 10.87 13.46
N ALA A 94 2.16 10.19 13.11
CA ALA A 94 0.81 10.65 13.42
C ALA A 94 0.50 10.64 14.92
N LEU A 95 1.04 9.67 15.67
CA LEU A 95 0.94 9.65 17.13
C LEU A 95 1.72 10.81 17.76
N GLY A 96 2.92 11.09 17.27
CA GLY A 96 3.75 12.20 17.77
C GLY A 96 3.15 13.59 17.51
N HIS A 97 2.43 13.77 16.40
CA HIS A 97 1.88 15.08 15.99
C HIS A 97 0.37 15.22 16.21
N GLY A 98 -0.34 14.14 16.54
CA GLY A 98 -1.80 14.13 16.71
C GLY A 98 -2.60 14.38 15.43
N ARG A 99 -1.94 14.32 14.26
CA ARG A 99 -2.57 14.56 12.95
C ARG A 99 -1.89 13.74 11.86
N LEU A 100 -2.50 13.68 10.68
CA LEU A 100 -1.87 13.13 9.48
C LEU A 100 -0.90 14.14 8.84
N PRO A 101 0.14 13.63 8.14
CA PRO A 101 1.08 14.47 7.41
C PRO A 101 0.38 15.17 6.24
N LYS A 102 0.76 16.41 5.97
CA LYS A 102 0.16 17.21 4.90
C LYS A 102 1.13 17.44 3.75
N TYR A 103 0.59 17.43 2.54
CA TYR A 103 1.36 17.76 1.35
C TYR A 103 1.65 19.27 1.31
N GLY A 104 2.93 19.66 1.28
CA GLY A 104 3.37 21.05 1.14
C GLY A 104 3.58 21.83 2.44
N GLU A 105 3.31 21.23 3.60
CA GLU A 105 3.65 21.78 4.92
C GLU A 105 4.72 20.88 5.60
N GLY A 106 5.52 21.46 6.49
CA GLY A 106 6.45 20.71 7.34
C GLY A 106 7.82 20.38 6.74
N ASP A 107 8.51 19.46 7.41
CA ASP A 107 9.88 19.02 7.09
C ASP A 107 9.93 18.01 5.92
N ALA A 108 11.13 17.59 5.54
CA ALA A 108 11.31 16.62 4.46
C ALA A 108 10.67 15.26 4.76
N THR A 109 10.55 14.89 6.03
CA THR A 109 9.97 13.62 6.48
C THR A 109 8.45 13.64 6.35
N GLU A 110 7.80 14.69 6.83
CA GLU A 110 6.36 14.92 6.68
C GLU A 110 5.96 14.90 5.21
N ARG A 111 6.71 15.59 4.35
CA ARG A 111 6.41 15.63 2.91
C ARG A 111 6.47 14.25 2.26
N ARG A 112 7.50 13.46 2.57
CA ARG A 112 7.64 12.09 2.07
C ARG A 112 6.49 11.19 2.54
N LEU A 113 6.11 11.30 3.82
CA LEU A 113 5.00 10.54 4.38
C LEU A 113 3.66 10.97 3.75
N ALA A 114 3.44 12.27 3.54
CA ALA A 114 2.24 12.79 2.89
C ALA A 114 2.13 12.35 1.43
N GLU A 115 3.24 12.39 0.68
CA GLU A 115 3.31 11.93 -0.70
C GLU A 115 3.04 10.43 -0.79
N TRP A 116 3.72 9.63 0.03
CA TRP A 116 3.51 8.20 0.10
C TRP A 116 2.05 7.87 0.44
N LEU A 117 1.47 8.56 1.44
CA LEU A 117 0.07 8.39 1.82
C LEU A 117 -0.87 8.74 0.66
N ASN A 118 -0.60 9.82 -0.09
CA ASN A 118 -1.42 10.20 -1.24
C ASN A 118 -1.35 9.17 -2.37
N HIS A 119 -0.21 8.50 -2.58
CA HIS A 119 -0.12 7.39 -3.53
C HIS A 119 -1.03 6.21 -3.16
N GLN A 120 -1.31 6.00 -1.86
CA GLN A 120 -2.20 4.92 -1.41
C GLN A 120 -3.64 5.12 -1.83
N ARG A 121 -4.03 6.36 -2.18
CA ARG A 121 -5.34 6.65 -2.76
C ARG A 121 -5.61 5.84 -4.03
N ALA A 122 -4.59 5.56 -4.84
CA ALA A 122 -4.75 4.78 -6.07
C ALA A 122 -5.30 3.37 -5.79
N HIS A 123 -5.03 2.83 -4.59
CA HIS A 123 -5.53 1.51 -4.20
C HIS A 123 -7.02 1.49 -3.84
N VAL A 124 -7.68 2.65 -3.71
CA VAL A 124 -9.13 2.74 -3.46
C VAL A 124 -9.94 2.30 -4.67
N ASP A 125 -9.47 2.66 -5.87
CA ASP A 125 -10.10 2.27 -7.14
C ASP A 125 -9.50 0.96 -7.70
N ASP A 126 -8.47 0.41 -7.05
CA ASP A 126 -7.80 -0.83 -7.43
C ASP A 126 -8.59 -2.04 -6.93
N ALA A 127 -9.20 -2.77 -7.86
CA ALA A 127 -9.96 -3.98 -7.56
C ALA A 127 -9.08 -5.22 -7.29
N SER A 128 -7.75 -5.09 -7.28
CA SER A 128 -6.85 -6.20 -6.96
C SER A 128 -6.91 -6.58 -5.47
N ASP A 129 -6.60 -7.85 -5.17
CA ASP A 129 -6.45 -8.32 -3.79
C ASP A 129 -5.32 -7.58 -3.05
N GLU A 130 -4.30 -7.13 -3.79
CA GLU A 130 -3.15 -6.41 -3.22
C GLU A 130 -3.53 -5.00 -2.78
N GLY A 131 -4.30 -4.26 -3.60
CA GLY A 131 -4.83 -2.95 -3.23
C GLY A 131 -5.71 -3.04 -1.97
N ARG A 132 -6.61 -4.02 -1.92
CA ARG A 132 -7.45 -4.30 -0.74
C ARG A 132 -6.63 -4.61 0.51
N ARG A 133 -5.60 -5.46 0.40
CA ARG A 133 -4.72 -5.81 1.53
C ARG A 133 -3.97 -4.59 2.07
N LYS A 134 -3.43 -3.74 1.20
CA LYS A 134 -2.71 -2.52 1.61
C LYS A 134 -3.61 -1.53 2.36
N LEU A 135 -4.83 -1.33 1.88
CA LEU A 135 -5.81 -0.48 2.58
C LEU A 135 -6.22 -1.08 3.92
N ALA A 136 -6.46 -2.39 3.98
CA ALA A 136 -6.77 -3.09 5.23
C ALA A 136 -5.63 -2.96 6.25
N LEU A 137 -4.36 -3.07 5.82
CA LEU A 137 -3.20 -2.88 6.70
C LEU A 137 -3.15 -1.46 7.29
N LEU A 138 -3.39 -0.42 6.48
CA LEU A 138 -3.45 0.96 6.96
C LEU A 138 -4.59 1.20 7.94
N GLU A 139 -5.76 0.59 7.69
CA GLU A 139 -6.91 0.67 8.58
C GLU A 139 -6.64 -0.06 9.91
N CYS A 140 -6.12 -1.29 9.84
CA CYS A 140 -5.75 -2.09 11.02
C CYS A 140 -4.61 -1.49 11.84
N ALA A 141 -3.74 -0.67 11.23
CA ALA A 141 -2.64 -0.01 11.94
C ALA A 141 -3.13 1.03 12.97
N ALA A 142 -4.43 1.38 12.96
CA ALA A 142 -5.06 2.33 13.88
C ALA A 142 -4.41 3.72 13.84
N ILE A 143 -4.06 4.19 12.63
CA ILE A 143 -3.42 5.49 12.44
C ILE A 143 -4.42 6.61 12.74
N PRO A 144 -4.10 7.55 13.65
CA PRO A 144 -4.97 8.68 13.96
C PRO A 144 -5.37 9.47 12.72
N GLY A 145 -6.68 9.68 12.52
CA GLY A 145 -7.23 10.45 11.41
C GLY A 145 -7.31 9.70 10.07
N PHE A 146 -6.68 8.53 9.92
CA PHE A 146 -6.75 7.74 8.68
C PHE A 146 -8.16 7.27 8.32
N PRO A 147 -9.01 6.77 9.26
CA PRO A 147 -10.37 6.36 8.92
C PRO A 147 -11.22 7.50 8.30
N LYS A 148 -11.02 8.73 8.79
CA LYS A 148 -11.69 9.93 8.25
C LYS A 148 -11.19 10.25 6.83
N LEU A 149 -9.89 10.11 6.59
CA LEU A 149 -9.29 10.30 5.27
C LEU A 149 -9.80 9.24 4.28
N LEU A 150 -9.82 7.97 4.68
CA LEU A 150 -10.29 6.85 3.86
C LEU A 150 -11.77 7.03 3.46
N LYS A 151 -12.63 7.44 4.40
CA LYS A 151 -14.03 7.79 4.09
C LYS A 151 -14.13 8.90 3.04
N GLY A 152 -13.22 9.87 3.10
CA GLY A 152 -13.11 10.93 2.10
C GLY A 152 -12.65 10.43 0.73
N TRP A 153 -11.77 9.43 0.70
CA TRP A 153 -11.33 8.81 -0.55
C TRP A 153 -12.40 7.93 -1.19
N LEU A 154 -13.13 7.16 -0.39
CA LEU A 154 -14.25 6.31 -0.83
C LEU A 154 -15.46 7.11 -1.32
N LYS A 155 -15.52 8.42 -1.02
CA LYS A 155 -16.58 9.28 -1.53
C LYS A 155 -16.43 9.43 -3.05
N LYS A 156 -17.31 8.75 -3.80
CA LYS A 156 -17.39 8.84 -5.26
C LYS A 156 -17.42 10.31 -5.67
N ARG A 157 -16.56 10.68 -6.62
CA ARG A 157 -16.62 12.01 -7.24
C ARG A 157 -17.89 12.05 -8.11
N VAL A 158 -18.78 12.97 -7.76
CA VAL A 158 -19.93 13.32 -8.61
C VAL A 158 -19.39 14.20 -9.73
N ASP A 159 -19.70 13.85 -10.98
CA ASP A 159 -19.32 14.68 -12.12
C ASP A 159 -20.08 16.01 -12.07
N PHE A 160 -19.56 17.00 -12.78
CA PHE A 160 -20.21 18.29 -12.96
C PHE A 160 -21.64 18.14 -13.47
N ASP A 161 -21.88 17.33 -14.50
CA ASP A 161 -23.22 17.19 -15.11
C ASP A 161 -24.22 16.53 -14.14
N ASP A 162 -23.81 15.47 -13.44
CA ASP A 162 -24.62 14.85 -12.38
C ASP A 162 -24.96 15.87 -11.28
N ARG A 163 -24.00 16.74 -10.93
CA ARG A 163 -24.20 17.76 -9.90
C ARG A 163 -25.10 18.91 -10.36
N VAL A 164 -25.07 19.26 -11.64
CA VAL A 164 -26.00 20.22 -12.24
C VAL A 164 -27.41 19.65 -12.26
N ALA A 165 -27.58 18.37 -12.62
CA ALA A 165 -28.88 17.70 -12.58
C ALA A 165 -29.45 17.65 -11.15
N GLU A 166 -28.64 17.25 -10.17
CA GLU A 166 -29.02 17.26 -8.75
C GLU A 166 -29.43 18.66 -8.27
N LEU A 167 -28.70 19.70 -8.69
CA LEU A 167 -29.05 21.09 -8.38
C LEU A 167 -30.39 21.49 -8.99
N ALA A 168 -30.62 21.16 -10.27
CA ALA A 168 -31.85 21.50 -10.97
C ALA A 168 -33.08 20.84 -10.33
N GLU A 169 -33.00 19.54 -10.02
CA GLU A 169 -34.05 18.81 -9.31
C GLU A 169 -34.32 19.40 -7.92
N TRP A 170 -33.24 19.71 -7.18
CA TRP A 170 -33.35 20.29 -5.84
C TRP A 170 -34.03 21.66 -5.86
N VAL A 171 -33.67 22.52 -6.81
CA VAL A 171 -34.24 23.87 -6.99
C VAL A 171 -35.71 23.77 -7.42
N TYR A 172 -36.02 22.87 -8.36
CA TYR A 172 -37.40 22.61 -8.80
C TYR A 172 -38.29 22.16 -7.63
N ALA A 173 -37.83 21.16 -6.86
CA ALA A 173 -38.57 20.61 -5.73
C ALA A 173 -38.79 21.63 -4.59
N ARG A 174 -37.95 22.67 -4.49
CA ARG A 174 -38.04 23.72 -3.47
C ARG A 174 -38.52 25.06 -4.04
N GLY A 175 -39.24 25.03 -5.15
CA GLY A 175 -39.94 26.20 -5.70
C GLY A 175 -39.01 27.32 -6.16
N GLY A 176 -37.88 26.98 -6.77
CA GLY A 176 -36.93 27.95 -7.34
C GLY A 176 -35.95 28.54 -6.34
N ARG A 177 -36.00 28.15 -5.06
CA ARG A 177 -35.02 28.57 -4.06
C ARG A 177 -33.64 27.96 -4.37
N LEU A 178 -32.58 28.73 -4.12
CA LEU A 178 -31.20 28.22 -4.13
C LEU A 178 -30.78 27.60 -2.78
N PRO A 179 -29.88 26.59 -2.81
CA PRO A 179 -29.28 25.98 -1.62
C PRO A 179 -28.59 26.99 -0.71
N ARG A 180 -28.61 26.76 0.61
CA ARG A 180 -27.95 27.60 1.61
C ARG A 180 -27.01 26.81 2.54
N ILE A 181 -25.84 27.36 2.81
CA ILE A 181 -24.81 26.77 3.68
C ILE A 181 -25.27 26.45 5.12
N ARG A 182 -26.26 27.19 5.65
CA ARG A 182 -26.77 27.02 7.03
C ARG A 182 -27.92 26.01 7.13
N ALA A 183 -28.22 25.29 6.07
CA ALA A 183 -29.19 24.21 6.13
C ALA A 183 -28.65 23.02 6.95
N GLY A 184 -29.54 22.34 7.68
CA GLY A 184 -29.20 21.13 8.44
C GLY A 184 -28.97 19.89 7.57
N ASP A 185 -29.21 19.99 6.26
CA ASP A 185 -29.11 18.89 5.30
C ASP A 185 -27.73 18.88 4.60
N ASP A 186 -27.06 17.74 4.63
CA ASP A 186 -25.78 17.51 3.96
C ASP A 186 -25.87 17.69 2.44
N ALA A 187 -27.02 17.35 1.83
CA ALA A 187 -27.24 17.52 0.40
C ALA A 187 -27.33 19.01 0.02
N GLU A 188 -28.15 19.79 0.75
CA GLU A 188 -28.23 21.26 0.55
C GLU A 188 -26.87 21.94 0.74
N ARG A 189 -26.09 21.56 1.77
CA ARG A 189 -24.74 22.10 1.98
C ARG A 189 -23.78 21.75 0.84
N GLY A 190 -23.86 20.54 0.30
CA GLY A 190 -23.09 20.11 -0.85
C GLY A 190 -23.38 20.94 -2.10
N LEU A 191 -24.65 21.21 -2.36
CA LEU A 191 -25.10 22.03 -3.50
C LEU A 191 -24.75 23.51 -3.33
N ASP A 192 -24.88 24.09 -2.13
CA ASP A 192 -24.43 25.46 -1.85
C ASP A 192 -22.92 25.61 -2.13
N GLY A 193 -22.11 24.66 -1.63
CA GLY A 193 -20.66 24.65 -1.90
C GLY A 193 -20.33 24.55 -3.39
N PHE A 194 -21.10 23.76 -4.14
CA PHE A 194 -20.97 23.68 -5.60
C PHE A 194 -21.28 25.03 -6.26
N VAL A 195 -22.42 25.66 -5.93
CA VAL A 195 -22.83 26.96 -6.50
C VAL A 195 -21.79 28.05 -6.21
N ARG A 196 -21.32 28.17 -4.96
CA ARG A 196 -20.29 29.14 -4.58
C ARG A 196 -18.98 28.95 -5.36
N LYS A 197 -18.60 27.70 -5.61
CA LYS A 197 -17.41 27.40 -6.41
C LYS A 197 -17.58 27.87 -7.85
N GLN A 198 -18.76 27.65 -8.46
CA GLN A 198 -19.03 28.15 -9.82
C GLN A 198 -19.08 29.68 -9.86
N GLN A 199 -19.68 30.34 -8.87
CA GLN A 199 -19.66 31.80 -8.74
C GLN A 199 -18.23 32.35 -8.67
N THR A 200 -17.37 31.73 -7.86
CA THR A 200 -15.95 32.10 -7.74
C THR A 200 -15.21 31.95 -9.07
N LEU A 201 -15.44 30.84 -9.79
CA LEU A 201 -14.83 30.60 -11.11
C LEU A 201 -15.35 31.60 -12.15
N SER A 202 -16.63 31.94 -12.11
CA SER A 202 -17.22 32.94 -13.00
C SER A 202 -16.61 34.32 -12.76
N PHE A 203 -16.51 34.73 -11.50
CA PHE A 203 -15.89 36.00 -11.10
C PHE A 203 -14.43 36.09 -11.55
N ARG A 204 -13.69 34.98 -11.50
CA ARG A 204 -12.29 34.89 -11.95
C ARG A 204 -12.14 34.73 -13.47
N GLY A 205 -13.22 34.67 -14.24
CA GLY A 205 -13.18 34.41 -15.69
C GLY A 205 -12.73 33.00 -16.08
N GLN A 206 -12.68 32.06 -15.12
CA GLN A 206 -12.20 30.68 -15.30
C GLN A 206 -13.32 29.70 -15.62
N LEU A 207 -14.57 30.16 -15.71
CA LEU A 207 -15.71 29.32 -16.05
C LEU A 207 -15.86 29.22 -17.57
N SER A 208 -15.72 28.00 -18.11
CA SER A 208 -15.85 27.73 -19.54
C SER A 208 -17.24 28.11 -20.06
N ALA A 209 -17.34 28.46 -21.35
CA ALA A 209 -18.62 28.79 -21.98
C ALA A 209 -19.62 27.62 -21.89
N GLN A 210 -19.14 26.39 -22.08
CA GLN A 210 -19.95 25.18 -21.95
C GLN A 210 -20.54 25.03 -20.54
N ARG A 211 -19.76 25.26 -19.48
CA ARG A 211 -20.25 25.20 -18.10
C ARG A 211 -21.22 26.32 -17.76
N ARG A 212 -21.03 27.51 -18.33
CA ARG A 212 -21.98 28.62 -18.20
C ARG A 212 -23.33 28.28 -18.82
N ALA A 213 -23.33 27.72 -20.04
CA ALA A 213 -24.57 27.31 -20.72
C ALA A 213 -25.33 26.21 -19.95
N ARG A 214 -24.62 25.33 -19.22
CA ARG A 214 -25.24 24.28 -18.39
C ARG A 214 -25.83 24.80 -17.07
N LEU A 215 -25.45 26.00 -16.62
CA LEU A 215 -25.91 26.60 -15.37
C LEU A 215 -26.95 27.72 -15.57
N ALA A 216 -27.23 28.07 -16.83
CA ALA A 216 -28.21 29.08 -17.24
C ALA A 216 -29.62 28.46 -17.34
#